data_AF-A0A9Q3FZK2-F1
#
_entry.id   AF-A0A9Q3FZK2-F1
#
_cell.length_a   1.000
_cell.length_b   1.000
_cell.length_c   1.000
_cell.angle_alpha   90.00
_cell.angle_beta   90.00
_cell.angle_gamma   90.00
#
_symmetry.space_group_name_H-M   'P 1'
#
loop_
_entity.id
_entity.type
_entity.pdbx_description
1 polymer ?
#
loop_
_entity_poly.entity_id
_entity_poly.type
_entity_poly.pdbx_seq_one_letter_code
_entity_poly.pdbx_strand_id
1 'polypeptide(L)'
;CTEIIGAHSITQQDINFFEEAFTMYQNSSNHSFPNIRVVPNHHYSMHIPEQLMRWDPMNGISEYSGERLIGLLQIVKTNSLSGM
;
A
#
# COMPACT_ATOMS: atom_id res chain seq x y z
N CYS A 1 -13.10 -1.21 -0.38
CA CYS A 1 -12.13 -2.01 0.40
C CYS A 1 -10.85 -1.23 0.75
N THR A 2 -10.39 -0.28 -0.08
CA THR A 2 -9.13 0.47 0.16
C THR A 2 -9.07 1.26 1.47
N GLU A 3 -10.20 1.75 2.00
CA GLU A 3 -10.27 2.43 3.30
C GLU A 3 -9.72 1.56 4.45
N ILE A 4 -9.84 0.24 4.35
CA ILE A 4 -9.32 -0.70 5.35
C ILE A 4 -7.80 -0.63 5.41
N ILE A 5 -7.11 -0.47 4.27
CA ILE A 5 -5.64 -0.35 4.21
C ILE A 5 -5.17 0.86 5.03
N GLY A 6 -5.95 1.94 5.02
CA GLY A 6 -5.67 3.19 5.72
C GLY A 6 -6.24 3.27 7.13
N ALA A 7 -6.81 2.21 7.67
CA ALA A 7 -7.42 2.23 9.00
C ALA A 7 -6.36 2.36 10.11
N HIS A 8 -6.75 2.91 11.26
CA HIS A 8 -5.89 2.95 12.45
C HIS A 8 -5.84 1.60 13.19
N SER A 9 -6.86 0.77 13.02
CA SER A 9 -6.95 -0.57 13.59
C SER A 9 -7.71 -1.46 12.62
N ILE A 10 -7.36 -2.75 12.58
CA ILE A 10 -7.95 -3.74 11.67
C ILE A 10 -8.51 -4.87 12.52
N THR A 11 -9.70 -5.37 12.16
CA THR A 11 -10.24 -6.62 12.71
C THR A 11 -10.13 -7.75 11.69
N GLN A 12 -10.28 -9.01 12.15
CA GLN A 12 -10.35 -10.15 11.23
C GLN A 12 -11.53 -10.02 10.24
N GLN A 13 -12.63 -9.41 10.66
CA GLN A 13 -13.78 -9.16 9.79
C GLN A 13 -13.42 -8.20 8.65
N ASP A 14 -12.63 -7.16 8.94
CA ASP A 14 -12.17 -6.22 7.92
C ASP A 14 -11.26 -6.89 6.89
N ILE A 15 -10.36 -7.78 7.36
CA ILE A 15 -9.47 -8.55 6.49
C ILE A 15 -10.29 -9.45 5.55
N ASN A 16 -11.25 -10.20 6.10
CA ASN A 16 -12.10 -11.09 5.31
C ASN A 16 -12.93 -10.30 4.29
N PHE A 17 -13.48 -9.15 4.70
CA PHE A 17 -14.22 -8.27 3.80
C PHE A 17 -13.32 -7.71 2.69
N PHE A 18 -12.09 -7.34 3.00
CA PHE A 18 -11.13 -6.89 1.99
C PHE A 18 -10.86 -8.00 0.97
N GLU A 19 -10.57 -9.22 1.43
CA GLU A 19 -10.28 -10.37 0.57
C GLU A 19 -11.44 -10.70 -0.36
N GLU A 20 -12.67 -10.75 0.17
CA GLU A 20 -13.88 -10.98 -0.62
C GLU A 20 -14.07 -9.88 -1.68
N ALA A 21 -14.03 -8.62 -1.26
CA ALA A 21 -14.23 -7.48 -2.16
C ALA A 21 -13.14 -7.41 -3.25
N PHE A 22 -11.88 -7.69 -2.91
CA PHE A 22 -10.78 -7.67 -3.86
C PHE A 22 -10.85 -8.84 -4.84
N THR A 23 -11.31 -10.00 -4.40
CA THR A 23 -11.58 -11.17 -5.25
C THR A 23 -12.71 -10.88 -6.24
N MET A 24 -13.81 -10.26 -5.80
CA MET A 24 -14.88 -9.82 -6.70
C MET A 24 -14.38 -8.81 -7.75
N TYR A 25 -13.53 -7.87 -7.34
CA TYR A 25 -12.88 -6.92 -8.25
C TYR A 25 -11.99 -7.62 -9.28
N GLN A 26 -11.16 -8.59 -8.89
CA GLN A 26 -10.34 -9.37 -9.84
C GLN A 26 -11.20 -10.15 -10.83
N ASN A 27 -12.24 -10.85 -10.35
CA ASN A 27 -13.13 -11.64 -11.20
C ASN A 27 -13.85 -10.77 -12.22
N SER A 28 -14.40 -9.63 -11.80
CA SER A 28 -15.06 -8.68 -12.70
C SER A 28 -14.09 -8.01 -13.66
N SER A 29 -12.86 -7.73 -13.24
CA SER A 29 -11.81 -7.19 -14.10
C SER A 29 -11.41 -8.18 -15.19
N ASN A 30 -11.18 -9.45 -14.84
CA ASN A 30 -10.86 -10.51 -15.81
C ASN A 30 -12.02 -10.76 -16.78
N HIS A 31 -13.26 -10.71 -16.30
CA HIS A 31 -14.43 -10.86 -17.17
C HIS A 31 -14.57 -9.69 -18.16
N SER A 32 -14.41 -8.46 -17.68
CA SER A 32 -14.57 -7.24 -18.49
C SER A 32 -13.37 -6.99 -19.42
N PHE A 33 -12.18 -7.44 -19.02
CA PHE A 33 -10.92 -7.25 -19.72
C PHE A 33 -10.16 -8.59 -19.78
N PRO A 34 -10.52 -9.50 -20.70
CA PRO A 34 -9.98 -10.88 -20.74
C PRO A 34 -8.46 -10.99 -20.91
N ASN A 35 -7.82 -9.93 -21.42
CA ASN A 35 -6.38 -9.86 -21.65
C ASN A 35 -5.71 -8.82 -20.74
N ILE A 36 -6.31 -8.51 -19.59
CA ILE A 36 -5.73 -7.57 -18.65
C ILE A 36 -4.37 -8.08 -18.16
N ARG A 37 -3.34 -7.25 -18.34
CA ARG A 37 -2.02 -7.55 -17.80
C ARG A 37 -2.00 -7.17 -16.32
N VAL A 38 -1.72 -8.15 -15.47
CA VAL A 38 -1.47 -7.91 -14.05
C VAL A 38 -0.12 -7.19 -13.90
N VAL A 39 -0.17 -5.91 -13.52
CA VAL A 39 1.02 -5.10 -13.23
C VAL A 39 1.48 -5.30 -11.78
N PRO A 40 2.75 -5.01 -11.43
CA PRO A 40 3.29 -5.28 -10.10
C PRO A 40 2.44 -4.73 -8.95
N ASN A 41 1.92 -3.51 -9.05
CA ASN A 41 1.08 -2.94 -7.99
C ASN A 41 -0.23 -3.71 -7.79
N HIS A 42 -0.85 -4.19 -8.87
CA HIS A 42 -2.04 -5.02 -8.78
C HIS A 42 -1.71 -6.39 -8.17
N HIS A 43 -0.56 -6.98 -8.55
CA HIS A 43 -0.06 -8.21 -7.93
C HIS A 43 0.22 -8.02 -6.43
N TYR A 44 0.83 -6.90 -6.04
CA TYR A 44 1.07 -6.54 -4.65
C TYR A 44 -0.24 -6.47 -3.86
N SER A 45 -1.28 -5.86 -4.42
CA SER A 45 -2.59 -5.76 -3.76
C SER A 45 -3.25 -7.11 -3.46
N MET A 46 -2.90 -8.17 -4.19
CA MET A 46 -3.40 -9.53 -3.91
C MET A 46 -2.90 -10.07 -2.56
N HIS A 47 -1.77 -9.59 -2.07
CA HIS A 47 -1.16 -10.05 -0.82
C HIS A 47 -1.60 -9.24 0.41
N ILE A 48 -2.34 -8.14 0.22
CA ILE A 48 -2.75 -7.23 1.29
C ILE A 48 -3.46 -7.95 2.47
N PRO A 49 -4.36 -8.93 2.26
CA PRO A 49 -4.95 -9.67 3.39
C PRO A 49 -3.91 -10.33 4.30
N GLU A 50 -2.90 -10.99 3.72
CA GLU A 50 -1.82 -11.62 4.48
C GLU A 50 -0.97 -10.57 5.20
N GLN A 51 -0.70 -9.45 4.54
CA GLN A 51 0.05 -8.34 5.12
C GLN A 51 -0.67 -7.72 6.31
N LEU A 52 -1.98 -7.49 6.20
CA LEU A 52 -2.82 -6.98 7.29
C LEU A 52 -2.87 -7.93 8.48
N MET A 53 -2.90 -9.26 8.25
CA MET A 53 -2.83 -10.25 9.32
C MET A 53 -1.48 -10.26 10.05
N ARG A 54 -0.38 -9.98 9.33
CA ARG A 54 0.99 -10.11 9.87
C ARG A 54 1.53 -8.82 10.48
N TRP A 55 1.19 -7.67 9.91
CA TRP A 55 1.82 -6.40 10.22
C TRP A 55 0.85 -5.33 10.71
N ASP A 56 -0.40 -5.70 11.00
CA ASP A 56 -1.42 -4.74 11.44
C ASP A 56 -1.67 -3.69 10.31
N PRO A 57 -2.32 -2.52 10.50
CA PRO A 57 -2.63 -1.62 9.38
C PRO A 57 -1.39 -1.12 8.63
N MET A 58 -1.48 -1.11 7.29
CA MET A 58 -0.36 -0.81 6.39
C MET A 58 0.23 0.59 6.54
N ASN A 59 -0.54 1.55 7.09
CA ASN A 59 -0.05 2.89 7.40
C ASN A 59 1.22 2.87 8.26
N GLY A 60 1.31 1.93 9.23
CA GLY A 60 2.45 1.82 10.13
C GLY A 60 3.76 1.40 9.46
N ILE A 61 3.69 0.75 8.30
CA ILE A 61 4.84 0.26 7.52
C ILE A 61 5.01 0.97 6.17
N SER A 62 4.18 1.97 5.89
CA SER A 62 4.21 2.71 4.63
C SER A 62 5.46 3.59 4.50
N GLU A 63 5.88 3.83 3.26
CA GLU A 63 7.01 4.71 2.93
C GLU A 63 6.77 6.18 3.32
N TYR A 64 5.51 6.56 3.62
CA TYR A 64 5.10 7.93 3.91
C TYR A 64 5.93 8.60 5.02
N SER A 65 6.29 7.86 6.07
CA SER A 65 7.11 8.40 7.15
C SER A 65 8.53 8.77 6.66
N GLY A 66 9.11 7.97 5.78
CA GLY A 66 10.39 8.21 5.14
C GLY A 66 10.32 9.35 4.12
N GLU A 67 9.29 9.41 3.30
CA GLU A 67 9.06 10.52 2.36
C GLU A 67 8.92 11.86 3.09
N ARG A 68 8.16 11.87 4.19
CA ARG A 68 8.03 13.04 5.07
C ARG A 68 9.37 13.46 5.64
N LEU A 69 10.19 12.51 6.09
CA LEU A 69 11.55 12.79 6.57
C LEU A 69 12.43 13.38 5.47
N ILE A 70 12.39 12.83 4.26
CA ILE A 70 13.12 13.37 3.10
C ILE A 70 12.70 14.83 2.84
N GLY A 71 11.40 15.13 2.85
CA GLY A 71 10.90 16.50 2.69
C GLY A 71 11.41 17.46 3.76
N LEU A 72 11.50 17.02 5.03
CA LEU A 72 12.11 17.82 6.09
C LEU A 72 13.61 18.04 5.87
N LEU A 73 14.32 17.00 5.42
CA LEU A 73 15.76 17.04 5.17
C LEU A 73 16.13 17.88 3.93
N GLN A 74 15.21 18.13 3.00
CA GLN A 74 15.45 19.03 1.86
C GLN A 74 15.80 20.47 2.29
N ILE A 75 15.42 20.89 3.51
CA ILE A 75 15.82 22.18 4.08
C ILE A 75 17.32 22.23 4.35
N VAL A 76 17.92 21.08 4.70
CA VAL A 76 19.35 20.96 4.92
C VAL A 76 20.03 20.83 3.55
N LYS A 77 20.67 21.91 3.09
CA LYS A 77 21.51 21.86 1.89
C LYS A 77 22.74 20.99 2.18
N THR A 78 22.69 19.72 1.77
CA THR A 78 23.82 18.78 1.81
C THR A 78 24.80 18.97 0.65
N ASN A 79 24.49 19.89 -0.28
CA ASN A 79 25.42 20.38 -1.30
C ASN A 79 26.53 21.18 -0.61
N SER A 80 27.55 20.47 -0.12
CA SER A 80 28.93 20.90 -0.03
C SER A 80 29.11 22.42 0.14
N LEU A 81 29.06 22.89 1.39
CA LEU A 81 30.09 23.83 1.85
C LEU A 81 31.45 23.11 1.80
N SER A 82 31.89 22.74 0.59
CA SER A 82 33.30 22.51 0.31
C SER A 82 33.87 23.90 -0.01
N GLY A 83 34.04 24.73 1.02
CA GLY A 83 35.16 25.68 1.02
C GLY A 83 36.41 24.82 1.17
N MET A 84 37.41 24.84 0.28
CA MET A 84 38.15 26.02 -0.19
C MET A 84 38.47 26.97 0.95
#